data_AF-A0A382W5Q8-F1
#
_entry.id   AF-A0A382W5Q8-F1
#
_cell.length_a   1.000
_cell.length_b   1.000
_cell.length_c   1.000
_cell.angle_alpha   90.00
_cell.angle_beta   90.00
_cell.angle_gamma   90.00
#
_symmetry.space_group_name_H-M   'P 1'
#
loop_
_entity.id
_entity.type
_entity.pdbx_description
1 polymer ?
#
loop_
_entity_poly.entity_id
_entity_poly.type
_entity_poly.pdbx_seq_one_letter_code
_entity_poly.pdbx_strand_id
1 'polypeptide(L)' 'VPTASLTTGIDSCHEQHGDPADPTIVLVHGLGSQLLAWSPGVCGLLVSEGQHVVRFD' A
#
# COMPACT_ATOMS: atom_id res chain seq x y z
N VAL A 1 6.97 -7.97 -6.46
CA VAL A 1 6.35 -7.14 -5.40
C VAL A 1 7.42 -6.87 -4.36
N PRO A 2 7.71 -5.61 -4.01
CA PRO A 2 8.63 -5.30 -2.91
C PRO A 2 8.21 -6.02 -1.62
N THR A 3 9.18 -6.52 -0.87
CA THR A 3 8.96 -7.11 0.46
C THR A 3 9.72 -6.33 1.51
N ALA A 4 9.14 -6.22 2.71
CA ALA A 4 9.77 -5.66 3.89
C ALA A 4 9.93 -6.75 4.96
N SER A 5 11.16 -7.03 5.36
CA SER A 5 11.45 -7.98 6.44
C SER A 5 11.27 -7.30 7.80
N LEU A 6 10.38 -7.84 8.62
CA LEU A 6 10.06 -7.31 9.94
C LEU A 6 10.89 -8.01 11.02
N THR A 7 11.07 -7.35 12.16
CA THR A 7 11.78 -7.92 13.33
C THR A 7 11.09 -9.15 13.91
N THR A 8 9.82 -9.36 13.55
CA THR A 8 9.03 -10.56 13.89
C THR A 8 9.42 -11.79 13.05
N GLY A 9 10.27 -11.65 12.03
CA GLY A 9 10.63 -12.72 11.10
C GLY A 9 9.60 -12.93 9.97
N ILE A 10 8.64 -12.02 9.82
CA ILE A 10 7.67 -12.03 8.72
C ILE A 10 8.15 -11.11 7.60
N ASP A 11 8.12 -11.61 6.36
CA ASP A 11 8.28 -10.78 5.17
C ASP A 11 6.90 -10.32 4.69
N SER A 12 6.64 -9.01 4.72
CA SER A 12 5.38 -8.44 4.25
C SER A 12 5.53 -7.89 2.83
N CYS A 13 4.65 -8.34 1.93
CA CYS A 13 4.54 -7.82 0.58
C CYS A 13 3.86 -6.46 0.62
N HIS A 14 4.40 -5.47 -0.09
CA HIS A 14 3.79 -4.14 -0.16
C HIS A 14 4.00 -3.49 -1.52
N GLU A 15 3.13 -2.54 -1.84
CA GLU A 15 3.24 -1.68 -3.01
C GLU A 15 3.03 -0.22 -2.62
N GLN A 16 3.71 0.66 -3.34
CA GLN A 16 3.70 2.10 -3.14
C GLN A 16 3.32 2.79 -4.45
N HIS A 17 2.54 3.85 -4.37
CA HIS A 17 2.06 4.62 -5.50
C HIS A 17 2.14 6.13 -5.19
N GLY A 18 2.50 6.94 -6.18
CA GLY A 18 2.65 8.40 -6.02
C GLY A 18 4.07 8.83 -5.64
N ASP A 19 4.21 10.09 -5.24
CA ASP A 19 5.49 10.67 -4.81
C ASP A 19 5.71 10.43 -3.30
N PRO A 20 6.78 9.75 -2.87
CA PRO A 20 7.10 9.56 -1.44
C PRO A 20 7.29 10.84 -0.63
N ALA A 21 7.42 12.01 -1.27
CA ALA A 21 7.47 13.31 -0.61
C ALA A 21 6.09 13.82 -0.16
N ASP A 22 5.00 13.27 -0.72
CA ASP A 22 3.63 13.60 -0.35
C ASP A 22 3.20 12.94 0.98
N PRO A 23 2.16 13.46 1.66
CA PRO A 23 1.57 12.79 2.83
C PRO A 23 1.19 11.33 2.54
N THR A 24 1.59 10.42 3.44
CA THR A 24 1.38 8.99 3.24
C THR A 24 0.06 8.49 3.82
N ILE A 25 -0.70 7.74 3.02
CA ILE A 25 -1.86 6.95 3.44
C ILE A 25 -1.50 5.47 3.35
N VAL A 26 -1.72 4.74 4.44
CA VAL A 26 -1.59 3.27 4.49
C VAL A 26 -2.98 2.64 4.42
N LEU A 27 -3.19 1.81 3.41
CA LEU A 27 -4.43 1.08 3.20
C LEU A 27 -4.38 -0.27 3.93
N VAL A 28 -5.25 -0.44 4.93
CA VAL A 28 -5.40 -1.69 5.69
C VAL A 28 -6.58 -2.46 5.12
N HIS A 29 -6.34 -3.71 4.72
CA HIS A 29 -7.37 -4.56 4.15
C HIS A 29 -8.26 -5.22 5.22
N GLY A 30 -9.46 -5.65 4.80
CA GLY A 30 -10.33 -6.48 5.62
C GLY A 30 -9.85 -7.93 5.71
N LEU A 31 -10.43 -8.70 6.65
CA LEU A 31 -10.09 -10.11 6.86
C LEU A 31 -10.24 -10.94 5.57
N GLY A 32 -9.23 -11.76 5.26
CA GLY A 32 -9.22 -12.67 4.10
C GLY A 32 -8.97 -11.99 2.74
N SER A 33 -8.73 -10.68 2.74
CA SER A 33 -8.29 -9.94 1.55
C SER A 33 -6.78 -10.04 1.39
N GLN A 34 -6.30 -9.73 0.19
CA GLN A 34 -4.88 -9.70 -0.15
C GLN A 34 -4.49 -8.33 -0.72
N LEU A 35 -3.20 -8.11 -0.96
CA LEU A 35 -2.59 -6.89 -1.51
C LEU A 35 -3.41 -6.17 -2.61
N LEU A 36 -4.04 -6.93 -3.51
CA LEU A 36 -4.73 -6.40 -4.68
C LEU A 36 -6.22 -6.08 -4.46
N ALA A 37 -6.75 -6.26 -3.23
CA ALA A 37 -8.16 -6.03 -2.96
C ALA A 37 -8.57 -4.55 -3.10
N TRP A 38 -7.63 -3.60 -2.95
CA TRP A 38 -7.82 -2.23 -3.39
C TRP A 38 -7.52 -2.15 -4.88
N SER A 39 -8.49 -1.74 -5.70
CA SER A 39 -8.25 -1.66 -7.14
C SER A 39 -7.20 -0.59 -7.47
N PRO A 40 -6.45 -0.73 -8.58
CA PRO A 40 -5.51 0.30 -9.03
C PRO A 40 -6.18 1.68 -9.22
N GLY A 41 -7.46 1.71 -9.59
CA GLY A 41 -8.23 2.95 -9.74
C GLY A 41 -8.43 3.70 -8.41
N VAL A 42 -8.70 2.98 -7.32
CA VAL A 42 -8.79 3.60 -5.98
C VAL A 42 -7.45 4.22 -5.58
N CYS A 43 -6.34 3.49 -5.80
CA CYS A 43 -5.01 4.00 -5.51
C CYS A 43 -4.69 5.24 -6.37
N GLY A 44 -5.03 5.21 -7.66
CA GLY A 44 -4.82 6.33 -8.57
C GLY A 44 -5.61 7.59 -8.18
N LEU A 45 -6.85 7.44 -7.71
CA LEU A 45 -7.65 8.57 -7.20
C LEU A 45 -7.00 9.24 -5.99
N LEU A 46 -6.52 8.44 -5.03
CA LEU A 46 -5.83 8.98 -3.85
C LEU A 46 -4.51 9.67 -4.23
N VAL A 47 -3.74 9.09 -5.16
CA VAL A 47 -2.53 9.72 -5.70
C VAL A 47 -2.86 11.05 -6.39
N SER A 48 -3.96 11.13 -7.16
CA SER A 48 -4.36 12.40 -7.79
C SER A 48 -4.75 13.50 -6.81
N GLU A 49 -5.09 13.14 -5.56
CA GLU A 49 -5.32 14.07 -4.45
C GLU A 49 -4.03 14.38 -3.64
N GLY A 50 -2.86 14.09 -4.21
CA GLY A 50 -1.56 14.40 -3.61
C GLY A 50 -1.22 13.53 -2.40
N GLN A 51 -1.56 12.24 -2.45
CA GLN A 51 -1.24 11.27 -1.40
C GLN A 51 -0.23 10.24 -1.91
N HIS A 52 0.76 9.94 -1.09
CA HIS A 52 1.60 8.76 -1.25
C HIS A 52 0.85 7.54 -0.70
N VAL A 53 0.46 6.60 -1.56
CA VAL A 53 -0.39 5.47 -1.18
C VAL A 53 0.44 4.21 -0.99
N VAL A 54 0.35 3.60 0.19
CA VAL A 54 0.98 2.32 0.50
C VAL A 54 -0.09 1.29 0.83
N ARG A 55 0.00 0.11 0.21
CA ARG A 55 -0.84 -1.07 0.51
C ARG A 55 0.04 -2.28 0.79
N PHE A 56 -0.43 -3.19 1.62
CA PHE A 56 0.35 -4.36 2.06
C PHE A 56 -0.52 -5.62 2.17
N ASP A 57 0.13 -6.77 2.12
CA ASP A 57 -0.43 -8.10 2.43
C ASP A 57 -0.02 -8.51 3.86
#